data_AF-A0A3P6RAV3-F1
#
_entry.id   AF-A0A3P6RAV3-F1
#
_cell.length_a   1.000
_cell.length_b   1.000
_cell.length_c   1.000
_cell.angle_alpha   90.00
_cell.angle_beta   90.00
_cell.angle_gamma   90.00
#
_symmetry.space_group_name_H-M   'P 1'
#
loop_
_entity.id
_entity.type
_entity.pdbx_description
1 polymer ?
#
loop_
_entity_poly.entity_id
_entity_poly.type
_entity_poly.pdbx_seq_one_letter_code
_entity_poly.pdbx_strand_id
1 'polypeptide(L)'
;MQSTHFFSGDNSDEEDCGEYRCPPGKWHCNGTGHCIDEIKLCDGVKDCADGADEEHCSQNLCPSLGCQAGCHASPHGGVCTCPNGYRLDERFHRTCSDINECAEFGYCDQLCANHRPGFTCSCIGECYTLMMLHGPGQDNLTTRGYCISQNAEKMKLFVARREGLYKLEPNGPNAEPKRLASGEFIYGIDFDYGDRKVFWTDRLSHSAFSADVDEEGDISHIKKLGLKSLVYPRSLAVDWITNTLYIIESGE
;
A
#
# COMPACT_ATOMS: atom_id res chain seq x y z
N MET A 1 7.33 15.14 -2.65
CA MET A 1 6.82 14.53 -1.41
C MET A 1 8.00 14.29 -0.49
N GLN A 2 8.09 15.10 0.57
CA GLN A 2 8.95 14.80 1.71
C GLN A 2 8.46 13.48 2.30
N SER A 3 9.14 12.38 1.98
CA SER A 3 9.19 11.26 2.90
C SER A 3 10.20 11.65 3.97
N THR A 4 9.72 12.36 5.00
CA THR A 4 10.42 12.47 6.27
C THR A 4 10.50 11.07 6.86
N HIS A 5 11.47 10.29 6.39
CA HIS A 5 11.89 9.07 7.03
C HIS A 5 12.69 9.48 8.26
N PHE A 6 11.99 9.70 9.37
CA PHE A 6 12.59 9.92 10.69
C PHE A 6 13.34 8.64 11.09
N PHE A 7 14.60 8.51 10.67
CA PHE A 7 15.43 7.36 11.02
C PHE A 7 16.61 7.68 11.93
N SER A 8 16.80 8.94 12.33
CA SER A 8 17.66 9.26 13.48
C SER A 8 17.17 10.51 14.21
N GLY A 9 17.12 10.45 15.55
CA GLY A 9 16.63 11.54 16.41
C GLY A 9 17.57 12.74 16.53
N ASP A 10 18.61 12.82 15.70
CA ASP A 10 19.65 13.84 15.74
C ASP A 10 19.85 14.61 14.42
N ASN A 11 18.96 14.44 13.43
CA ASN A 11 18.91 15.20 12.18
C ASN A 11 20.23 15.18 11.37
N SER A 12 21.04 14.15 11.60
CA SER A 12 22.36 13.93 11.01
C SER A 12 22.29 13.38 9.58
N ASP A 13 21.11 12.90 9.17
CA ASP A 13 20.76 12.42 7.84
C ASP A 13 20.51 13.54 6.82
N GLU A 14 20.50 14.80 7.27
CA GLU A 14 20.30 15.99 6.44
C GLU A 14 21.63 16.73 6.11
N GLU A 15 22.77 16.26 6.61
CA GLU A 15 24.10 16.81 6.27
C GLU A 15 24.72 16.01 5.11
N ASP A 16 24.97 16.67 3.97
CA ASP A 16 25.57 16.13 2.73
C ASP A 16 24.68 15.21 1.87
N CYS A 17 23.41 15.58 1.71
CA CYS A 17 22.57 15.05 0.63
C CYS A 17 23.06 15.61 -0.72
N GLY A 18 23.69 14.77 -1.54
CA GLY A 18 24.18 15.14 -2.88
C GLY A 18 23.11 15.72 -3.82
N GLU A 19 23.52 16.13 -5.03
CA GLU A 19 22.67 16.83 -6.02
C GLU A 19 21.31 16.13 -6.24
N TYR A 20 20.24 16.73 -5.70
CA TYR A 20 18.89 16.17 -5.73
C TYR A 20 18.35 16.13 -7.16
N ARG A 21 18.25 14.93 -7.72
CA ARG A 21 17.58 14.70 -9.01
C ARG A 21 16.13 14.30 -8.75
N CYS A 22 15.20 15.01 -9.40
CA CYS A 22 13.78 14.68 -9.33
C CYS A 22 13.51 13.24 -9.79
N PRO A 23 12.51 12.56 -9.20
CA PRO A 23 12.03 11.28 -9.70
C PRO A 23 11.63 11.35 -11.19
N PRO A 24 11.64 10.22 -11.91
CA PRO A 24 11.18 10.16 -13.30
C PRO A 24 9.77 10.75 -13.46
N GLY A 25 9.54 11.57 -14.50
CA GLY A 25 8.27 12.25 -14.73
C GLY A 25 8.05 13.53 -13.92
N LYS A 26 9.07 13.99 -13.19
CA LYS A 26 9.08 15.27 -12.48
C LYS A 26 10.20 16.18 -12.98
N TRP A 27 9.90 17.47 -13.05
CA TRP A 27 10.81 18.52 -13.49
C TRP A 27 11.39 19.29 -12.30
N HIS A 28 12.67 19.61 -12.38
CA HIS A 28 13.41 20.29 -11.32
C HIS A 28 13.35 21.81 -11.47
N CYS A 29 12.80 22.51 -10.47
CA CYS A 29 12.87 23.97 -10.41
C CYS A 29 14.32 24.38 -10.06
N ASN A 30 15.06 24.90 -11.05
CA ASN A 30 16.48 25.25 -10.93
C ASN A 30 16.82 26.23 -9.80
N GLY A 31 15.87 27.02 -9.29
CA GLY A 31 16.12 28.00 -8.22
C GLY A 31 15.80 27.54 -6.79
N THR A 32 15.05 26.45 -6.58
CA THR A 32 14.49 26.12 -5.26
C THR A 32 14.62 24.65 -4.83
N GLY A 33 15.06 23.76 -5.73
CA GLY A 33 15.15 22.32 -5.43
C GLY A 33 13.79 21.61 -5.32
N HIS A 34 12.69 22.30 -5.68
CA HIS A 34 11.35 21.73 -5.74
C HIS A 34 11.14 20.96 -7.05
N CYS A 35 10.39 19.86 -6.99
CA CYS A 35 10.00 19.08 -8.17
C CYS A 35 8.52 19.26 -8.48
N ILE A 36 8.20 19.67 -9.70
CA ILE A 36 6.83 19.74 -10.22
C ILE A 36 6.59 18.58 -11.20
N ASP A 37 5.34 18.22 -11.47
CA ASP A 37 5.05 17.22 -12.51
C ASP A 37 5.34 17.78 -13.90
N GLU A 38 5.87 16.96 -14.82
CA GLU A 38 6.19 17.43 -16.18
C GLU A 38 4.97 17.97 -16.95
N ILE A 39 3.77 17.51 -16.59
CA ILE A 39 2.50 17.99 -17.16
C ILE A 39 2.18 19.45 -16.80
N LYS A 40 2.80 19.99 -15.75
CA LYS A 40 2.62 21.36 -15.26
C LYS A 40 3.57 22.36 -15.92
N LEU A 41 4.51 21.87 -16.74
CA LEU A 41 5.40 22.76 -17.47
C LEU A 41 4.65 23.48 -18.57
N CYS A 42 4.73 24.80 -18.60
CA CYS A 42 4.15 25.65 -19.64
C CYS A 42 2.62 25.65 -19.70
N ASP A 43 1.95 25.36 -18.58
CA ASP A 43 0.49 25.28 -18.49
C ASP A 43 -0.16 26.66 -18.22
N GLY A 44 0.67 27.70 -18.08
CA GLY A 44 0.25 29.07 -17.83
C GLY A 44 0.09 29.40 -16.34
N VAL A 45 0.41 28.46 -15.45
CA VAL A 45 0.43 28.63 -14.00
C VAL A 45 1.87 28.57 -13.52
N LYS A 46 2.27 29.51 -12.65
CA LYS A 46 3.58 29.46 -12.01
C LYS A 46 3.54 28.48 -10.85
N ASP A 47 3.91 27.22 -11.10
CA ASP A 47 4.07 26.18 -10.10
C ASP A 47 5.47 26.21 -9.44
N CYS A 48 6.50 26.71 -10.14
CA CYS A 48 7.78 27.03 -9.50
C CYS A 48 7.75 28.44 -8.88
N ALA A 49 8.41 28.61 -7.72
CA ALA A 49 8.45 29.89 -7.00
C ALA A 49 9.19 31.00 -7.79
N ASP A 50 10.14 30.62 -8.65
CA ASP A 50 10.83 31.50 -9.59
C ASP A 50 10.07 31.66 -10.92
N GLY A 51 9.02 30.86 -11.17
CA GLY A 51 8.29 30.81 -12.42
C GLY A 51 9.09 30.20 -13.58
N ALA A 52 10.18 29.48 -13.29
CA ALA A 52 11.07 28.91 -14.31
C ALA A 52 10.38 27.88 -15.22
N ASP A 53 9.28 27.30 -14.76
CA ASP A 53 8.38 26.42 -15.50
C ASP A 53 7.67 27.10 -16.67
N GLU A 54 7.58 28.44 -16.67
CA GLU A 54 6.85 29.24 -17.66
C GLU A 54 7.74 30.14 -18.55
N GLU A 55 9.04 30.28 -18.25
CA GLU A 55 9.90 31.29 -18.91
C GLU A 55 10.44 30.90 -20.30
N HIS A 56 10.54 29.60 -20.61
CA HIS A 56 11.11 29.11 -21.88
C HIS A 56 10.14 28.28 -22.72
N CYS A 57 8.85 28.51 -22.58
CA CYS A 57 7.82 27.72 -23.23
C CYS A 57 7.71 28.02 -24.72
N SER A 58 8.00 27.03 -25.56
CA SER A 58 7.85 27.13 -27.02
C SER A 58 7.03 25.97 -27.58
N GLN A 59 6.25 26.25 -28.61
CA GLN A 59 5.47 25.26 -29.39
C GLN A 59 6.01 25.11 -30.82
N ASN A 60 7.19 25.65 -31.13
CA ASN A 60 7.71 25.73 -32.49
C ASN A 60 7.89 24.36 -33.16
N LEU A 61 8.12 23.30 -32.39
CA LEU A 61 8.20 21.93 -32.89
C LEU A 61 6.84 21.23 -33.00
N CYS A 62 5.75 21.71 -32.38
CA CYS A 62 4.43 21.05 -32.41
C CYS A 62 3.92 20.76 -33.84
N PRO A 63 4.01 21.69 -34.81
CA PRO A 63 3.60 21.42 -36.19
C PRO A 63 4.45 20.35 -36.89
N SER A 64 5.71 20.16 -36.44
CA SER A 64 6.67 19.22 -37.02
C SER A 64 6.75 17.89 -36.27
N LEU A 65 6.20 17.82 -35.05
CA LEU A 65 6.19 16.64 -34.20
C LEU A 65 5.21 15.57 -34.69
N GLY A 66 4.14 15.95 -35.39
CA GLY A 66 3.18 14.97 -35.94
C GLY A 66 2.53 14.10 -34.86
N CYS A 67 2.16 14.72 -33.73
CA CYS A 67 1.52 14.03 -32.61
C CYS A 67 0.13 13.47 -33.01
N GLN A 68 -0.21 12.28 -32.52
CA GLN A 68 -1.49 11.63 -32.83
C GLN A 68 -2.70 12.34 -32.19
N ALA A 69 -2.57 12.85 -30.96
CA ALA A 69 -3.69 13.40 -30.19
C ALA A 69 -3.50 14.89 -29.90
N GLY A 70 -2.46 15.26 -29.15
CA GLY A 70 -2.20 16.64 -28.75
C GLY A 70 -0.72 16.98 -28.71
N CYS A 71 -0.42 18.28 -28.65
CA CYS A 71 0.91 18.80 -28.39
C CYS A 71 0.80 19.95 -27.38
N HIS A 72 1.72 19.97 -26.42
CA HIS A 72 1.83 21.00 -25.40
C HIS A 72 3.14 21.77 -25.55
N ALA A 73 3.17 23.01 -25.08
CA ALA A 73 4.40 23.80 -25.02
C ALA A 73 5.40 23.13 -24.07
N SER A 74 6.68 23.22 -24.39
CA SER A 74 7.74 22.77 -23.47
C SER A 74 8.99 23.63 -23.64
N PRO A 75 9.91 23.62 -22.65
CA PRO A 75 11.22 24.28 -22.77
C PRO A 75 12.05 23.81 -23.97
N HIS A 76 11.76 22.63 -24.50
CA HIS A 76 12.43 22.03 -25.66
C HIS A 76 11.68 22.27 -26.98
N GLY A 77 10.64 23.12 -26.99
CA GLY A 77 9.93 23.55 -28.19
C GLY A 77 8.67 22.76 -28.55
N GLY A 78 8.19 21.89 -27.66
CA GLY A 78 6.90 21.22 -27.75
C GLY A 78 7.02 19.72 -27.46
N VAL A 79 6.02 19.14 -26.78
CA VAL A 79 5.95 17.70 -26.49
C VAL A 79 4.57 17.16 -26.82
N CYS A 80 4.49 15.95 -27.37
CA CYS A 80 3.20 15.32 -27.63
C CYS A 80 2.50 14.94 -26.32
N THR A 81 1.17 14.94 -26.30
CA THR A 81 0.36 14.52 -25.16
C THR A 81 -0.74 13.55 -25.61
N CYS A 82 -1.21 12.72 -24.68
CA CYS A 82 -2.25 11.75 -24.89
C CYS A 82 -3.48 12.04 -24.01
N PRO A 83 -4.69 11.64 -24.44
CA PRO A 83 -5.88 11.73 -23.60
C PRO A 83 -5.78 10.76 -22.41
N ASN A 84 -6.59 10.99 -21.36
CA ASN A 84 -6.64 10.13 -20.17
C ASN A 84 -6.89 8.66 -20.56
N GLY A 85 -6.17 7.75 -19.91
CA GLY A 85 -6.18 6.30 -20.23
C GLY A 85 -5.20 5.90 -21.34
N TYR A 86 -4.40 6.84 -21.85
CA TYR A 86 -3.36 6.56 -22.84
C TYR A 86 -2.02 7.15 -22.43
N ARG A 87 -0.94 6.45 -22.80
CA ARG A 87 0.44 6.90 -22.65
C ARG A 87 1.15 6.95 -23.99
N LEU A 88 2.13 7.84 -24.09
CA LEU A 88 2.97 7.96 -25.28
C LEU A 88 3.81 6.68 -25.47
N ASP A 89 4.00 6.28 -26.72
CA ASP A 89 4.92 5.18 -27.06
C ASP A 89 6.36 5.55 -26.72
N GLU A 90 7.12 4.61 -26.14
CA GLU A 90 8.49 4.83 -25.66
C GLU A 90 9.51 5.17 -26.76
N ARG A 91 9.28 4.76 -28.01
CA ARG A 91 10.29 4.94 -29.07
C ARG A 91 10.32 6.36 -29.60
N PHE A 92 9.16 6.90 -29.90
CA PHE A 92 9.05 8.16 -30.62
C PHE A 92 8.26 9.22 -29.87
N HIS A 93 7.59 8.88 -28.77
CA HIS A 93 6.75 9.76 -27.98
C HIS A 93 5.77 10.58 -28.83
N ARG A 94 5.13 9.95 -29.83
CA ARG A 94 4.22 10.60 -30.80
C ARG A 94 2.85 9.95 -30.90
N THR A 95 2.80 8.63 -30.75
CA THR A 95 1.58 7.83 -30.81
C THR A 95 1.10 7.50 -29.41
N CYS A 96 -0.22 7.40 -29.26
CA CYS A 96 -0.86 7.08 -27.98
C CYS A 96 -1.19 5.60 -27.93
N SER A 97 -0.63 4.91 -26.94
CA SER A 97 -0.92 3.53 -26.60
C SER A 97 -1.82 3.49 -25.37
N ASP A 98 -2.80 2.60 -25.39
CA ASP A 98 -3.69 2.34 -24.26
C ASP A 98 -2.87 1.92 -23.04
N ILE A 99 -3.16 2.51 -21.88
CA ILE A 99 -2.61 2.04 -20.62
C ILE A 99 -3.31 0.73 -20.30
N ASN A 100 -2.57 -0.28 -19.88
CA ASN A 100 -3.17 -1.50 -19.36
C ASN A 100 -3.12 -1.45 -17.84
N GLU A 101 -4.13 -0.84 -17.23
CA GLU A 101 -4.20 -0.65 -15.78
C GLU A 101 -4.21 -1.99 -15.03
N CYS A 102 -4.67 -3.07 -15.67
CA CYS A 102 -4.66 -4.41 -15.07
C CYS A 102 -3.28 -5.10 -15.11
N ALA A 103 -2.34 -4.60 -15.90
CA ALA A 103 -0.96 -5.10 -15.90
C ALA A 103 -0.10 -4.40 -14.84
N GLU A 104 -0.59 -3.31 -14.26
CA GLU A 104 0.10 -2.51 -13.25
C GLU A 104 -0.55 -2.71 -11.88
N PHE A 105 0.26 -2.79 -10.82
CA PHE A 105 -0.27 -2.94 -9.47
C PHE A 105 -0.85 -1.61 -8.97
N GLY A 106 -2.02 -1.66 -8.34
CA GLY A 106 -2.59 -0.53 -7.61
C GLY A 106 -3.85 0.10 -8.20
N TYR A 107 -4.40 -0.42 -9.30
CA TYR A 107 -5.65 0.07 -9.90
C TYR A 107 -6.91 -0.61 -9.35
N CYS A 108 -6.88 -1.93 -9.13
CA CYS A 108 -7.98 -2.69 -8.52
C CYS A 108 -7.45 -3.60 -7.41
N ASP A 109 -8.19 -3.74 -6.31
CA ASP A 109 -7.82 -4.66 -5.22
C ASP A 109 -8.04 -6.14 -5.55
N GLN A 110 -9.02 -6.45 -6.41
CA GLN A 110 -9.42 -7.82 -6.72
C GLN A 110 -9.46 -8.09 -8.23
N LEU A 111 -10.61 -7.97 -8.88
CA LEU A 111 -10.76 -8.26 -10.31
C LEU A 111 -10.62 -6.98 -11.12
N CYS A 112 -9.87 -7.07 -12.23
CA CYS A 112 -9.64 -5.96 -13.15
C CYS A 112 -9.93 -6.41 -14.59
N ALA A 113 -10.65 -5.58 -15.34
CA ALA A 113 -10.89 -5.74 -16.77
C ALA A 113 -10.47 -4.48 -17.54
N ASN A 114 -9.47 -4.64 -18.40
CA ASN A 114 -8.92 -3.57 -19.22
C ASN A 114 -9.74 -3.36 -20.50
N HIS A 115 -10.02 -2.12 -20.89
CA HIS A 115 -10.72 -1.80 -22.14
C HIS A 115 -10.32 -0.42 -22.67
N ARG A 116 -10.49 -0.15 -23.97
CA ARG A 116 -10.00 1.13 -24.53
C ARG A 116 -11.12 2.18 -24.59
N PRO A 117 -11.03 3.34 -23.90
CA PRO A 117 -10.05 3.73 -22.87
C PRO A 117 -10.38 3.22 -21.46
N GLY A 118 -9.34 2.96 -20.65
CA GLY A 118 -9.41 2.72 -19.21
C GLY A 118 -9.70 1.28 -18.75
N PHE A 119 -10.35 1.15 -17.60
CA PHE A 119 -10.55 -0.14 -16.96
C PHE A 119 -11.79 -0.15 -16.07
N THR A 120 -12.22 -1.36 -15.71
CA THR A 120 -13.27 -1.61 -14.72
C THR A 120 -12.78 -2.55 -13.65
N CYS A 121 -13.03 -2.20 -12.39
CA CYS A 121 -12.81 -3.07 -11.25
C CYS A 121 -14.10 -3.81 -10.87
N SER A 122 -13.95 -5.01 -10.32
CA SER A 122 -15.04 -5.72 -9.66
C SER A 122 -14.53 -6.49 -8.45
N CYS A 123 -15.43 -6.81 -7.52
CA CYS A 123 -15.10 -7.59 -6.34
C CYS A 123 -15.59 -9.03 -6.48
N ILE A 124 -14.89 -9.97 -5.84
CA ILE A 124 -15.19 -11.40 -5.85
C ILE A 124 -16.34 -11.67 -4.89
N GLY A 125 -17.44 -12.20 -5.44
CA GLY A 125 -18.62 -12.57 -4.65
C GLY A 125 -19.39 -11.36 -4.10
N GLU A 126 -20.32 -11.65 -3.19
CA GLU A 126 -21.31 -10.67 -2.70
C GLU A 126 -20.93 -10.04 -1.34
N CYS A 127 -19.79 -10.43 -0.75
CA CYS A 127 -19.38 -9.96 0.58
C CYS A 127 -18.65 -8.61 0.57
N TYR A 128 -18.29 -8.12 -0.61
CA TYR A 128 -17.52 -6.91 -0.81
C TYR A 128 -18.31 -5.89 -1.62
N THR A 129 -18.12 -4.62 -1.28
CA THR A 129 -18.67 -3.49 -2.02
C THR A 129 -17.53 -2.76 -2.71
N LEU A 130 -17.70 -2.49 -4.00
CA LEU A 130 -16.74 -1.73 -4.79
C LEU A 130 -16.87 -0.24 -4.47
N MET A 131 -15.75 0.40 -4.12
CA MET A 131 -15.65 1.86 -3.98
C MET A 131 -14.50 2.38 -4.83
N MET A 132 -14.81 3.29 -5.76
CA MET A 132 -13.78 3.98 -6.55
C MET A 132 -13.34 5.23 -5.80
N LEU A 133 -12.08 5.29 -5.37
CA LEU A 133 -11.51 6.43 -4.64
C LEU A 133 -10.17 6.82 -5.27
N HIS A 134 -9.79 8.08 -5.12
CA HIS A 134 -8.45 8.51 -5.52
C HIS A 134 -7.38 7.82 -4.66
N GLY A 135 -6.23 7.54 -5.25
CA GLY A 135 -5.10 6.96 -4.53
C GLY A 135 -4.65 7.81 -3.33
N PRO A 136 -3.90 7.24 -2.37
CA PRO A 136 -3.35 7.97 -1.22
C PRO A 136 -2.32 9.08 -1.59
N GLY A 137 -2.14 9.39 -2.87
CA GLY A 137 -1.17 10.34 -3.41
C GLY A 137 -1.66 11.78 -3.57
N GLN A 138 -2.90 12.12 -3.21
CA GLN A 138 -3.50 13.45 -3.45
C GLN A 138 -3.50 13.88 -4.94
N ASP A 139 -3.16 12.98 -5.85
CA ASP A 139 -3.27 13.18 -7.27
C ASP A 139 -4.72 12.88 -7.68
N ASN A 140 -5.44 13.91 -8.14
CA ASN A 140 -6.80 13.76 -8.68
C ASN A 140 -6.84 13.00 -10.02
N LEU A 141 -5.79 12.23 -10.33
CA LEU A 141 -5.51 11.63 -11.63
C LEU A 141 -5.65 10.11 -11.60
N THR A 142 -5.25 9.45 -10.50
CA THR A 142 -5.38 7.99 -10.38
C THR A 142 -6.58 7.60 -9.52
N THR A 143 -7.61 7.07 -10.18
CA THR A 143 -8.74 6.43 -9.49
C THR A 143 -8.38 4.96 -9.26
N ARG A 144 -8.63 4.45 -8.05
CA ARG A 144 -8.42 3.06 -7.66
C ARG A 144 -9.74 2.44 -7.19
N GLY A 145 -9.99 1.19 -7.58
CA GLY A 145 -11.10 0.38 -7.10
C GLY A 145 -10.75 -0.39 -5.83
N TYR A 146 -11.38 -0.01 -4.73
CA TYR A 146 -11.26 -0.66 -3.44
C TYR A 146 -12.40 -1.63 -3.21
N CYS A 147 -12.09 -2.85 -2.77
CA CYS A 147 -13.09 -3.86 -2.43
C CYS A 147 -13.23 -3.98 -0.91
N ILE A 148 -14.24 -3.32 -0.36
CA ILE A 148 -14.43 -3.18 1.08
C ILE A 148 -15.46 -4.19 1.56
N SER A 149 -15.12 -4.96 2.60
CA SER A 149 -16.06 -5.90 3.21
C SER A 149 -17.26 -5.17 3.84
N GLN A 150 -18.47 -5.67 3.62
CA GLN A 150 -19.69 -5.11 4.22
C GLN A 150 -19.69 -5.18 5.76
N ASN A 151 -18.90 -6.10 6.33
CA ASN A 151 -18.78 -6.30 7.78
C ASN A 151 -17.38 -5.89 8.29
N ALA A 152 -16.73 -4.91 7.65
CA ALA A 152 -15.39 -4.47 8.03
C ALA A 152 -15.30 -4.02 9.51
N GLU A 153 -16.39 -3.53 10.09
CA GLU A 153 -16.47 -3.13 11.52
C GLU A 153 -16.29 -4.30 12.49
N LYS A 154 -16.59 -5.54 12.05
CA LYS A 154 -16.41 -6.73 12.88
C LYS A 154 -14.96 -7.21 12.92
N MET A 155 -14.08 -6.69 12.06
CA MET A 155 -12.68 -7.07 12.04
C MET A 155 -12.02 -6.71 13.37
N LYS A 156 -11.31 -7.69 13.96
CA LYS A 156 -10.47 -7.51 15.15
C LYS A 156 -9.03 -7.84 14.79
N LEU A 157 -8.10 -7.13 15.40
CA LEU A 157 -6.67 -7.39 15.25
C LEU A 157 -6.15 -8.04 16.52
N PHE A 158 -5.53 -9.22 16.38
CA PHE A 158 -4.84 -9.90 17.47
C PHE A 158 -3.34 -9.69 17.34
N VAL A 159 -2.71 -9.22 18.40
CA VAL A 159 -1.27 -8.91 18.42
C VAL A 159 -0.61 -9.62 19.58
N ALA A 160 0.33 -10.50 19.26
CA ALA A 160 1.23 -11.10 20.22
C ALA A 160 2.35 -10.12 20.58
N ARG A 161 2.56 -9.91 21.88
CA ARG A 161 3.71 -9.19 22.44
C ARG A 161 4.40 -10.07 23.47
N ARG A 162 5.59 -9.64 23.91
CA ARG A 162 6.40 -10.37 24.89
C ARG A 162 5.59 -10.71 26.13
N GLU A 163 4.83 -9.75 26.64
CA GLU A 163 4.08 -9.86 27.88
C GLU A 163 2.70 -10.53 27.72
N GLY A 164 2.16 -10.66 26.51
CA GLY A 164 0.81 -11.18 26.35
C GLY A 164 0.20 -11.02 24.98
N LEU A 165 -1.01 -11.55 24.87
CA LEU A 165 -1.84 -11.47 23.68
C LEU A 165 -2.85 -10.34 23.82
N TYR A 166 -2.93 -9.47 22.82
CA TYR A 166 -3.78 -8.29 22.82
C TYR A 166 -4.78 -8.32 21.68
N LYS A 167 -5.97 -7.77 21.94
CA LYS A 167 -6.99 -7.46 20.94
C LYS A 167 -7.04 -5.96 20.70
N LEU A 168 -7.13 -5.55 19.45
CA LEU A 168 -7.31 -4.16 19.02
C LEU A 168 -8.45 -4.04 18.01
N GLU A 169 -9.11 -2.88 18.02
CA GLU A 169 -10.12 -2.53 17.03
C GLU A 169 -9.52 -1.57 16.01
N PRO A 170 -9.33 -1.98 14.74
CA PRO A 170 -8.63 -1.15 13.74
C PRO A 170 -9.37 0.12 13.38
N ASN A 171 -10.71 0.11 13.47
CA ASN A 171 -11.56 1.24 13.09
C ASN A 171 -12.01 2.09 14.30
N GLY A 172 -11.55 1.77 15.51
CA GLY A 172 -11.90 2.47 16.74
C GLY A 172 -10.88 3.58 17.03
N PRO A 173 -11.19 4.87 16.83
CA PRO A 173 -10.20 5.95 16.94
C PRO A 173 -9.58 6.13 18.34
N ASN A 174 -10.12 5.48 19.38
CA ASN A 174 -9.62 5.50 20.76
C ASN A 174 -9.74 4.13 21.46
N ALA A 175 -9.76 3.02 20.72
CA ALA A 175 -9.86 1.70 21.33
C ALA A 175 -8.53 1.31 21.99
N GLU A 176 -8.50 1.26 23.32
CA GLU A 176 -7.33 0.76 24.04
C GLU A 176 -7.14 -0.75 23.80
N PRO A 177 -5.89 -1.22 23.66
CA PRO A 177 -5.61 -2.63 23.46
C PRO A 177 -6.03 -3.45 24.70
N LYS A 178 -6.94 -4.40 24.51
CA LYS A 178 -7.38 -5.30 25.59
C LYS A 178 -6.45 -6.50 25.67
N ARG A 179 -5.82 -6.72 26.82
CA ARG A 179 -5.04 -7.94 27.08
C ARG A 179 -5.98 -9.13 27.27
N LEU A 180 -5.79 -10.17 26.46
CA LEU A 180 -6.59 -11.40 26.45
C LEU A 180 -5.92 -12.52 27.27
N ALA A 181 -4.61 -12.68 27.11
CA ALA A 181 -3.83 -13.67 27.83
C ALA A 181 -2.50 -13.08 28.30
N SER A 182 -2.03 -13.57 29.44
CA SER A 182 -0.68 -13.32 29.94
C SER A 182 0.25 -14.43 29.46
N GLY A 183 1.44 -14.05 29.01
CA GLY A 183 2.51 -14.98 28.67
C GLY A 183 3.87 -14.44 29.12
N GLU A 184 4.89 -15.28 29.08
CA GLU A 184 6.26 -14.88 29.40
C GLU A 184 7.00 -14.41 28.14
N PHE A 185 6.68 -15.01 26.99
CA PHE A 185 7.16 -14.55 25.69
C PHE A 185 6.32 -15.09 24.52
N ILE A 186 5.22 -14.41 24.19
CA ILE A 186 4.38 -14.80 23.04
C ILE A 186 4.96 -14.28 21.72
N TYR A 187 5.04 -15.16 20.72
CA TYR A 187 5.52 -14.82 19.37
C TYR A 187 4.47 -15.13 18.30
N GLY A 188 4.32 -16.41 17.94
CA GLY A 188 3.41 -16.86 16.91
C GLY A 188 1.96 -16.83 17.37
N ILE A 189 1.09 -16.37 16.48
CA ILE A 189 -0.36 -16.41 16.62
C ILE A 189 -0.98 -16.75 15.27
N ASP A 190 -2.03 -17.57 15.29
CA ASP A 190 -2.89 -17.80 14.13
C ASP A 190 -4.31 -18.17 14.58
N PHE A 191 -5.26 -18.09 13.67
CA PHE A 191 -6.69 -18.23 13.95
C PHE A 191 -7.35 -19.27 13.04
N ASP A 192 -8.17 -20.13 13.64
CA ASP A 192 -9.07 -21.03 12.95
C ASP A 192 -10.44 -20.36 12.81
N TYR A 193 -10.81 -20.04 11.57
CA TYR A 193 -12.09 -19.42 11.26
C TYR A 193 -13.29 -20.38 11.41
N GLY A 194 -13.10 -21.66 11.10
CA GLY A 194 -14.18 -22.65 11.14
C GLY A 194 -14.62 -22.96 12.56
N ASP A 195 -13.65 -23.26 13.42
CA ASP A 195 -13.89 -23.63 14.83
C ASP A 195 -13.87 -22.43 15.78
N ARG A 196 -13.55 -21.22 15.30
CA ARG A 196 -13.41 -19.98 16.08
C ARG A 196 -12.41 -20.14 17.23
N LYS A 197 -11.20 -20.58 16.90
CA LYS A 197 -10.12 -20.78 17.88
C LYS A 197 -8.91 -19.95 17.54
N VAL A 198 -8.24 -19.44 18.56
CA VAL A 198 -6.93 -18.81 18.41
C VAL A 198 -5.87 -19.71 19.00
N PHE A 199 -4.75 -19.80 18.29
CA PHE A 199 -3.57 -20.55 18.70
C PHE A 199 -2.41 -19.59 18.88
N TRP A 200 -1.62 -19.79 19.92
CA TRP A 200 -0.39 -19.03 20.12
C TRP A 200 0.72 -19.89 20.72
N THR A 201 1.96 -19.50 20.42
CA THR A 201 3.17 -20.10 21.01
C THR A 201 3.79 -19.16 22.02
N ASP A 202 4.20 -19.71 23.16
CA ASP A 202 5.00 -19.00 24.15
C ASP A 202 6.37 -19.68 24.28
N ARG A 203 7.40 -18.93 23.90
CA ARG A 203 8.78 -19.42 23.76
C ARG A 203 9.39 -19.82 25.10
N LEU A 204 9.18 -19.02 26.16
CA LEU A 204 9.80 -19.28 27.46
C LEU A 204 9.07 -20.38 28.22
N SER A 205 7.76 -20.51 28.01
CA SER A 205 6.98 -21.60 28.58
C SER A 205 7.17 -22.96 27.87
N HIS A 206 7.93 -23.00 26.78
CA HIS A 206 8.13 -24.21 25.95
C HIS A 206 6.80 -24.85 25.52
N SER A 207 5.79 -24.03 25.22
CA SER A 207 4.41 -24.51 25.04
C SER A 207 3.66 -23.74 23.96
N ALA A 208 2.65 -24.40 23.41
CA ALA A 208 1.62 -23.77 22.61
C ALA A 208 0.26 -23.90 23.30
N PHE A 209 -0.63 -22.96 23.01
CA PHE A 209 -1.93 -22.83 23.64
C PHE A 209 -3.02 -22.64 22.59
N SER A 210 -4.23 -22.98 22.97
CA SER A 210 -5.45 -22.76 22.20
C SER A 210 -6.53 -22.13 23.09
N ALA A 211 -7.38 -21.28 22.53
CA ALA A 211 -8.55 -20.74 23.21
C ALA A 211 -9.72 -20.56 22.23
N ASP A 212 -10.94 -20.65 22.75
CA ASP A 212 -12.16 -20.39 21.98
C ASP A 212 -12.42 -18.88 21.91
N VAL A 213 -12.91 -18.39 20.76
CA VAL A 213 -13.10 -16.96 20.47
C VAL A 213 -14.58 -16.65 20.24
N ASP A 214 -15.12 -15.71 21.03
CA ASP A 214 -16.51 -15.24 20.91
C ASP A 214 -16.70 -14.20 19.78
N GLU A 215 -17.92 -13.65 19.63
CA GLU A 215 -18.25 -12.79 18.47
C GLU A 215 -17.60 -11.42 18.59
N GLU A 216 -17.32 -11.01 19.82
CA GLU A 216 -16.64 -9.80 20.22
C GLU A 216 -15.11 -9.94 20.09
N GLY A 217 -14.61 -11.16 19.89
CA GLY A 217 -13.20 -11.51 19.78
C GLY A 217 -12.50 -11.69 21.13
N ASP A 218 -13.23 -11.80 22.23
CA ASP A 218 -12.68 -12.21 23.52
C ASP A 218 -12.43 -13.73 23.53
N ILE A 219 -11.48 -14.14 24.37
CA ILE A 219 -11.05 -15.54 24.46
C ILE A 219 -11.52 -16.19 25.75
N SER A 220 -11.86 -17.48 25.67
CA SER A 220 -12.23 -18.31 26.80
C SER A 220 -11.65 -19.73 26.67
N HIS A 221 -11.80 -20.55 27.71
CA HIS A 221 -11.37 -21.96 27.69
C HIS A 221 -9.91 -22.20 27.27
N ILE A 222 -8.99 -21.36 27.77
CA ILE A 222 -7.56 -21.45 27.45
C ILE A 222 -7.02 -22.84 27.85
N LYS A 223 -6.45 -23.55 26.87
CA LYS A 223 -5.90 -24.89 27.02
C LYS A 223 -4.46 -24.93 26.52
N LYS A 224 -3.57 -25.52 27.32
CA LYS A 224 -2.22 -25.88 26.89
C LYS A 224 -2.28 -27.10 25.97
N LEU A 225 -1.66 -26.99 24.79
CA LEU A 225 -1.56 -28.11 23.85
C LEU A 225 -0.60 -29.16 24.41
N GLY A 226 -1.00 -30.43 24.33
CA GLY A 226 -0.24 -31.58 24.83
C GLY A 226 0.96 -31.97 23.96
N LEU A 227 1.66 -30.99 23.40
CA LEU A 227 2.84 -31.19 22.56
C LEU A 227 4.04 -31.52 23.44
N LYS A 228 4.75 -32.60 23.08
CA LYS A 228 5.98 -33.00 23.77
C LYS A 228 7.18 -32.40 23.04
N SER A 229 8.19 -32.00 23.79
CA SER A 229 9.52 -31.62 23.28
C SER A 229 9.61 -30.31 22.48
N LEU A 230 8.70 -29.35 22.70
CA LEU A 230 8.94 -27.98 22.22
C LEU A 230 10.08 -27.35 23.02
N VAL A 231 11.06 -26.78 22.34
CA VAL A 231 12.21 -26.09 22.92
C VAL A 231 12.12 -24.60 22.63
N TYR A 232 11.98 -24.16 21.39
CA TYR A 232 11.87 -22.73 21.08
C TYR A 232 10.81 -22.46 20.01
N PRO A 233 9.52 -22.67 20.32
CA PRO A 233 8.45 -22.41 19.38
C PRO A 233 8.41 -20.91 19.05
N ARG A 234 8.42 -20.60 17.76
CA ARG A 234 8.52 -19.22 17.26
C ARG A 234 7.26 -18.80 16.53
N SER A 235 6.84 -19.60 15.56
CA SER A 235 5.71 -19.27 14.70
C SER A 235 4.84 -20.50 14.53
N LEU A 236 3.58 -20.28 14.18
CA LEU A 236 2.61 -21.32 13.92
C LEU A 236 1.74 -20.91 12.75
N ALA A 237 1.20 -21.89 12.04
CA ALA A 237 0.22 -21.70 10.98
C ALA A 237 -0.90 -22.74 11.12
N VAL A 238 -2.14 -22.34 10.89
CA VAL A 238 -3.33 -23.16 11.01
C VAL A 238 -3.96 -23.34 9.65
N ASP A 239 -4.07 -24.60 9.21
CA ASP A 239 -4.92 -24.97 8.10
C ASP A 239 -6.28 -25.41 8.64
N TRP A 240 -7.23 -24.49 8.63
CA TRP A 240 -8.59 -24.75 9.13
C TRP A 240 -9.43 -25.64 8.21
N ILE A 241 -9.00 -25.86 6.96
CA ILE A 241 -9.71 -26.75 6.02
C ILE A 241 -9.36 -28.21 6.33
N THR A 242 -8.08 -28.49 6.56
CA THR A 242 -7.61 -29.85 6.88
C THR A 242 -7.51 -30.10 8.38
N ASN A 243 -7.78 -29.09 9.22
CA ASN A 243 -7.65 -29.14 10.67
C ASN A 243 -6.23 -29.53 11.13
N THR A 244 -5.23 -28.89 10.51
CA THR A 244 -3.81 -29.18 10.75
C THR A 244 -3.09 -27.94 11.30
N LEU A 245 -2.33 -28.14 12.39
CA LEU A 245 -1.51 -27.11 13.02
C LEU A 245 -0.02 -27.35 12.71
N TYR A 246 0.63 -26.36 12.12
CA TYR A 246 2.05 -26.34 11.84
C TYR A 246 2.76 -25.42 12.84
N ILE A 247 3.90 -25.86 13.39
CA ILE A 247 4.69 -25.06 14.33
C ILE A 247 6.14 -25.08 13.88
N ILE A 248 6.77 -23.91 13.90
CA ILE A 248 8.17 -23.72 13.57
C ILE A 248 8.93 -23.41 14.86
N GLU A 249 10.01 -24.15 15.09
CA GLU A 249 10.95 -23.93 16.17
C GLU A 249 12.22 -23.23 15.67
N SER A 250 12.78 -22.39 16.53
CA SER A 250 14.13 -21.84 16.31
C SER A 250 15.15 -22.86 16.82
N GLY A 251 16.24 -23.06 16.08
CA GLY A 251 17.44 -23.67 16.67
C GLY A 251 18.02 -22.79 17.80
N GLU A 252 18.82 -23.40 18.67
CA GLU A 252 19.61 -22.70 19.70
C GLU A 252 20.39 -21.50 19.15
#